data_AF-A0A653DHD3-F1
#
_entry.id   AF-A0A653DHD3-F1
#
_cell.length_a   1.000
_cell.length_b   1.000
_cell.length_c   1.000
_cell.angle_alpha   90.00
_cell.angle_beta   90.00
_cell.angle_gamma   90.00
#
_symmetry.space_group_name_H-M   'P 1'
#
loop_
_entity.id
_entity.type
_entity.pdbx_description
1 polymer ?
#
loop_
_entity_poly.entity_id
_entity_poly.type
_entity_poly.pdbx_seq_one_letter_code
_entity_poly.pdbx_strand_id
1 'polypeptide(L)'
;MVTQMEQIIRKTYSSPPIHGSRIVIEVLNDEKLRLLWFEEVKKMSKRLKDMRIALKESLEKAGSKHNWDHVVNQIGMFCFSKMTPEQVKKITEDFHIYLLANGRISLAGLNTKNIDYVANAIHEVTK
;
A
#
# COMPACT_ATOMS: atom_id res chain seq x y z
N MET A 1 26.01 -32.98 5.43
CA MET A 1 26.63 -31.85 6.13
C MET A 1 25.61 -30.73 6.15
N VAL A 2 25.17 -30.26 7.33
CA VAL A 2 24.19 -29.16 7.43
C VAL A 2 24.87 -27.84 7.05
N THR A 3 24.17 -27.04 6.26
CA THR A 3 24.62 -25.72 5.81
C THR A 3 24.78 -24.75 6.97
N GLN A 4 25.59 -23.70 6.79
CA GLN A 4 25.73 -22.63 7.77
C GLN A 4 24.37 -21.97 8.09
N MET A 5 23.48 -21.85 7.09
CA MET A 5 22.13 -21.32 7.28
C MET A 5 21.28 -22.21 8.20
N GLU A 6 21.28 -23.53 7.99
CA GLU A 6 20.56 -24.47 8.86
C GLU A 6 21.06 -24.44 10.32
N GLN A 7 22.37 -24.24 10.52
CA GLN A 7 22.93 -24.09 11.87
C GLN A 7 22.45 -22.82 12.57
N ILE A 8 22.34 -21.69 11.83
CA ILE A 8 21.78 -20.45 12.37
C ILE A 8 20.31 -20.65 12.71
N ILE A 9 19.51 -21.18 11.78
CA ILE A 9 18.08 -21.45 11.96
C ILE A 9 17.83 -22.29 13.22
N ARG A 10 18.59 -23.37 13.39
CA ARG A 10 18.44 -24.28 14.52
C ARG A 10 18.68 -23.59 15.86
N LYS A 11 19.66 -22.67 15.91
CA LYS A 11 20.01 -21.90 17.11
C LYS A 11 19.07 -20.73 17.37
N THR A 12 18.46 -20.15 16.33
CA THR A 12 17.59 -18.98 16.46
C THR A 12 16.14 -19.36 16.78
N TYR A 13 15.55 -20.28 16.02
CA TYR A 13 14.13 -20.61 16.13
C TYR A 13 13.82 -22.09 15.88
N SER A 14 14.84 -22.96 15.91
CA SER A 14 14.77 -24.40 15.68
C SER A 14 14.36 -24.82 14.26
N SER A 15 13.13 -24.51 13.84
CA SER A 15 12.57 -24.87 12.53
C SER A 15 11.50 -23.86 12.10
N PRO A 16 11.40 -23.52 10.80
CA PRO A 16 10.43 -22.54 10.33
C PRO A 16 8.98 -23.06 10.39
N PRO A 17 7.97 -22.17 10.49
CA PRO A 17 6.56 -22.55 10.41
C PRO A 17 6.21 -23.22 9.07
N ILE A 18 5.51 -24.36 9.13
CA ILE A 18 5.23 -25.20 7.95
C ILE A 18 3.93 -24.82 7.19
N HIS A 19 2.97 -24.18 7.85
CA HIS A 19 1.65 -23.99 7.26
C HIS A 19 1.67 -23.04 6.06
N GLY A 20 2.31 -21.87 6.21
CA GLY A 20 2.43 -20.89 5.12
C GLY A 20 3.22 -21.41 3.92
N SER A 21 4.30 -22.18 4.17
CA SER A 21 5.06 -22.79 3.08
C SER A 21 4.25 -23.83 2.32
N ARG A 22 3.43 -24.64 3.00
CA ARG A 22 2.51 -25.59 2.35
C ARG A 22 1.47 -24.90 1.47
N ILE A 23 0.90 -23.78 1.90
CA ILE A 23 -0.05 -23.00 1.07
C ILE A 23 0.65 -22.53 -0.21
N VAL A 24 1.85 -21.96 -0.10
CA VAL A 24 2.61 -21.48 -1.27
C VAL A 24 2.97 -22.64 -2.20
N ILE A 25 3.40 -23.78 -1.65
CA ILE A 25 3.70 -24.99 -2.43
C ILE A 25 2.47 -25.46 -3.21
N GLU A 26 1.31 -25.57 -2.55
CA GLU A 26 0.06 -26.01 -3.18
C GLU A 26 -0.34 -25.07 -4.33
N VAL A 27 -0.35 -23.76 -4.06
CA VAL A 27 -0.74 -22.74 -5.05
C VAL A 27 0.21 -22.69 -6.24
N LEU A 28 1.52 -22.84 -6.03
CA LEU A 28 2.51 -22.71 -7.11
C LEU A 28 2.73 -24.00 -7.90
N ASN A 29 2.48 -25.17 -7.31
CA ASN A 29 2.66 -26.45 -8.01
C ASN A 29 1.43 -26.89 -8.81
N ASP A 30 0.23 -26.43 -8.46
CA ASP A 30 -0.97 -26.65 -9.28
C ASP A 30 -1.10 -25.53 -10.33
N GLU A 31 -1.18 -25.90 -11.61
CA GLU A 31 -1.24 -24.94 -12.71
C GLU A 31 -2.48 -24.03 -12.64
N LYS A 32 -3.63 -24.57 -12.25
CA LYS A 32 -4.89 -23.81 -12.17
C LYS A 32 -4.83 -22.82 -11.01
N LEU A 33 -4.34 -23.25 -9.84
CA LEU A 33 -4.19 -22.38 -8.67
C LEU A 33 -3.16 -21.28 -8.93
N ARG A 34 -2.04 -21.60 -9.60
CA ARG A 34 -1.01 -20.62 -9.93
C ARG A 34 -1.53 -19.56 -10.88
N LEU A 35 -2.28 -19.94 -11.92
CA LEU A 35 -2.89 -19.00 -12.86
C LEU A 35 -3.94 -18.12 -12.17
N LEU A 36 -4.78 -18.70 -11.31
CA LEU A 36 -5.73 -17.93 -10.51
C LEU A 36 -5.02 -16.89 -9.64
N TRP A 37 -3.97 -17.30 -8.93
CA TRP A 37 -3.18 -16.41 -8.07
C TRP A 37 -2.57 -15.24 -8.85
N PHE A 38 -2.01 -15.50 -10.04
CA PHE A 38 -1.49 -14.43 -10.90
C PHE A 38 -2.57 -13.41 -11.31
N GLU A 39 -3.75 -13.88 -11.68
CA GLU A 39 -4.86 -13.00 -12.04
C GLU A 39 -5.35 -12.18 -10.84
N GLU A 40 -5.44 -12.78 -9.66
CA GLU A 40 -5.81 -12.07 -8.42
C GLU A 40 -4.78 -10.98 -8.06
N VAL A 41 -3.48 -11.31 -8.12
CA VAL A 41 -2.40 -10.34 -7.89
C VAL A 41 -2.45 -9.20 -8.91
N LYS A 42 -2.69 -9.52 -10.18
CA LYS A 42 -2.84 -8.52 -11.25
C LYS A 42 -4.06 -7.61 -11.01
N LYS A 43 -5.19 -8.16 -10.58
CA LYS A 43 -6.40 -7.39 -10.21
C LYS A 43 -6.13 -6.45 -9.03
N MET A 44 -5.46 -6.93 -7.98
CA MET A 44 -5.06 -6.10 -6.84
C MET A 44 -4.12 -4.97 -7.27
N SER A 45 -3.11 -5.27 -8.09
CA SER A 45 -2.18 -4.27 -8.63
C SER A 45 -2.89 -3.23 -9.50
N LYS A 46 -3.80 -3.65 -10.37
CA LYS A 46 -4.61 -2.75 -11.21
C LYS A 46 -5.43 -1.80 -10.35
N ARG A 47 -6.14 -2.31 -9.34
CA ARG A 47 -6.93 -1.46 -8.42
C ARG A 47 -6.06 -0.38 -7.75
N LEU A 48 -4.84 -0.72 -7.33
CA LEU A 48 -3.93 0.26 -6.73
C LEU A 48 -3.52 1.34 -7.73
N LYS A 49 -3.27 0.98 -9.00
CA LYS A 49 -2.99 1.96 -10.06
C LYS A 49 -4.18 2.89 -10.30
N ASP A 50 -5.39 2.32 -10.39
CA ASP A 50 -6.62 3.10 -10.58
C ASP A 50 -6.84 4.09 -9.41
N MET A 51 -6.58 3.66 -8.17
CA MET A 51 -6.65 4.55 -6.99
C MET A 51 -5.58 5.65 -6.97
N ARG A 52 -4.39 5.43 -7.55
CA ARG A 52 -3.38 6.49 -7.67
C ARG A 52 -3.86 7.61 -8.60
N ILE A 53 -4.39 7.22 -9.75
CA ILE A 53 -4.92 8.15 -10.75
C ILE A 53 -6.09 8.93 -10.14
N ALA A 54 -7.06 8.21 -9.57
CA ALA A 54 -8.24 8.82 -8.99
C ALA A 54 -7.91 9.75 -7.81
N LEU A 55 -6.88 9.45 -7.00
CA LEU A 55 -6.46 10.35 -5.91
C LEU A 55 -5.89 11.65 -6.47
N LYS A 56 -5.02 11.56 -7.49
CA LYS A 56 -4.44 12.74 -8.15
C LYS A 56 -5.56 13.60 -8.77
N GLU A 57 -6.46 13.00 -9.55
CA GLU A 57 -7.59 13.70 -10.17
C GLU A 57 -8.50 14.37 -9.13
N SER A 58 -8.76 13.68 -8.01
CA SER A 58 -9.59 14.23 -6.92
C SER A 58 -8.90 15.41 -6.23
N LEU A 59 -7.57 15.38 -6.08
CA LEU A 59 -6.79 16.50 -5.52
C LEU A 59 -6.78 17.72 -6.45
N GLU A 60 -6.67 17.49 -7.76
CA GLU A 60 -6.78 18.54 -8.78
C GLU A 60 -8.19 19.16 -8.77
N LYS A 61 -9.24 18.33 -8.72
CA LYS A 61 -10.63 18.77 -8.61
C LYS A 61 -10.92 19.54 -7.32
N ALA A 62 -10.27 19.18 -6.21
CA ALA A 62 -10.36 19.89 -4.94
C ALA A 62 -9.70 21.29 -4.99
N GLY A 63 -8.92 21.61 -6.04
CA GLY A 63 -8.26 22.90 -6.21
C GLY A 63 -6.80 22.93 -5.75
N SER A 64 -6.18 21.77 -5.49
CA SER A 64 -4.77 21.72 -5.10
C SER A 64 -3.85 22.20 -6.22
N LYS A 65 -2.95 23.14 -5.89
CA LYS A 65 -1.94 23.68 -6.83
C LYS A 65 -0.59 22.95 -6.76
N HIS A 66 -0.46 21.98 -5.84
CA HIS A 66 0.78 21.21 -5.67
C HIS A 66 0.96 20.18 -6.79
N ASN A 67 2.21 19.83 -7.09
CA ASN A 67 2.51 18.75 -8.01
C ASN A 67 2.31 17.37 -7.32
N TRP A 68 1.25 16.67 -7.72
CA TRP A 68 0.90 15.32 -7.27
C TRP A 68 1.31 14.18 -8.22
N ASP A 69 2.15 14.43 -9.24
CA ASP A 69 2.64 13.41 -10.18
C ASP A 69 3.33 12.23 -9.49
N HIS A 70 3.99 12.52 -8.36
CA HIS A 70 4.64 11.51 -7.53
C HIS A 70 3.66 10.45 -7.01
N VAL A 71 2.37 10.75 -6.88
CA VAL A 71 1.32 9.78 -6.49
C VAL A 71 1.14 8.71 -7.57
N VAL A 72 1.20 9.11 -8.84
CA VAL A 72 1.02 8.19 -9.98
C VAL A 72 2.32 7.49 -10.34
N ASN A 73 3.45 8.19 -10.27
CA ASN A 73 4.76 7.67 -10.72
C ASN A 73 5.39 6.66 -9.74
N GLN A 74 5.00 6.69 -8.46
CA GLN A 74 5.50 5.72 -7.47
C GLN A 74 4.89 4.32 -7.66
N ILE A 75 5.65 3.29 -7.29
CA ILE A 75 5.28 1.88 -7.46
C ILE A 75 4.97 1.24 -6.10
N GLY A 76 4.05 0.27 -6.09
CA GLY A 76 3.71 -0.53 -4.92
C GLY A 76 2.43 -0.08 -4.23
N MET A 77 2.26 -0.48 -2.97
CA MET A 77 1.05 -0.22 -2.18
C MET A 77 1.03 1.17 -1.53
N PHE A 78 2.21 1.76 -1.33
CA PHE A 78 2.37 2.99 -0.58
C PHE A 78 2.67 4.18 -1.49
N CYS A 79 2.32 5.37 -1.02
CA CYS A 79 2.71 6.63 -1.61
C CYS A 79 3.28 7.53 -0.53
N PHE A 80 4.43 8.15 -0.78
CA PHE A 80 4.92 9.27 0.01
C PHE A 80 4.28 10.56 -0.51
N SER A 81 3.38 11.15 0.28
CA SER A 81 2.65 12.38 -0.07
C SER A 81 3.45 13.67 0.16
N LYS A 82 4.62 13.56 0.81
CA LYS A 82 5.44 14.68 1.31
C LYS A 82 4.75 15.56 2.36
N MET A 83 3.63 15.12 2.94
CA MET A 83 3.03 15.83 4.06
C MET A 83 3.97 15.86 5.27
N THR A 84 4.08 17.02 5.90
CA THR A 84 4.86 17.18 7.14
C THR A 84 4.17 16.50 8.32
N PRO A 85 4.90 16.19 9.41
CA PRO A 85 4.28 15.63 10.62
C PRO A 85 3.13 16.48 11.18
N GLU A 86 3.21 17.80 11.05
CA GLU A 86 2.16 18.74 11.49
C GLU A 86 0.90 18.59 10.62
N GLN A 87 1.06 18.45 9.29
CA GLN A 87 -0.05 18.20 8.37
C GLN A 87 -0.68 16.83 8.60
N VAL A 88 0.14 15.81 8.88
CA VAL A 88 -0.34 14.47 9.26
C VAL A 88 -1.13 14.50 10.57
N LYS A 89 -0.66 15.26 11.55
CA LYS A 89 -1.38 15.45 12.81
C LYS A 89 -2.74 16.12 12.56
N LYS A 90 -2.74 17.22 11.81
CA LYS A 90 -3.95 17.98 11.49
C LYS A 90 -4.98 17.13 10.74
N ILE A 91 -4.58 16.38 9.71
CA ILE A 91 -5.51 15.53 8.96
C ILE A 91 -6.07 14.37 9.81
N THR A 92 -5.30 13.92 10.81
CA THR A 92 -5.76 12.90 11.75
C THR A 92 -6.77 13.47 12.75
N GLU A 93 -6.52 14.66 13.29
CA GLU A 93 -7.37 15.30 14.30
C GLU A 93 -8.67 15.85 13.71
N ASP A 94 -8.59 16.55 12.57
CA ASP A 94 -9.72 17.27 11.98
C ASP A 94 -10.58 16.37 11.07
N PHE A 95 -9.98 15.36 10.42
CA PHE A 95 -10.64 14.53 9.40
C PHE A 95 -10.61 13.03 9.70
N HIS A 96 -10.00 12.60 10.81
CA HIS A 96 -9.90 11.18 11.18
C HIS A 96 -9.29 10.28 10.08
N ILE A 97 -8.31 10.82 9.34
CA ILE A 97 -7.56 10.07 8.32
C ILE A 97 -6.20 9.71 8.88
N TYR A 98 -5.97 8.41 9.10
CA TYR A 98 -4.76 7.90 9.73
C TYR A 98 -3.72 7.44 8.71
N LEU A 99 -2.50 7.95 8.85
CA LEU A 99 -1.34 7.65 8.02
C LEU A 99 -0.06 7.72 8.85
N LEU A 100 1.07 7.30 8.29
CA LEU A 100 2.34 7.40 9.02
C LEU A 100 2.78 8.86 9.15
N ALA A 101 3.42 9.19 10.28
CA ALA A 101 3.93 10.54 10.60
C ALA A 101 4.90 11.10 9.54
N ASN A 102 5.50 10.24 8.71
CA ASN A 102 6.37 10.62 7.59
C ASN A 102 5.61 10.87 6.27
N GLY A 103 4.29 10.99 6.31
CA GLY A 103 3.45 11.23 5.13
C GLY A 103 3.27 9.99 4.23
N ARG A 104 3.60 8.78 4.69
CA ARG A 104 3.36 7.55 3.93
C ARG A 104 1.90 7.12 4.03
N ILE A 105 1.21 7.10 2.90
CA ILE A 105 -0.20 6.69 2.75
C ILE A 105 -0.26 5.25 2.22
N SER A 106 -1.18 4.44 2.77
CA SER A 106 -1.56 3.15 2.18
C SER A 106 -2.69 3.36 1.17
N LEU A 107 -2.39 3.23 -0.12
CA LEU A 107 -3.41 3.39 -1.18
C LEU A 107 -4.43 2.26 -1.16
N ALA A 108 -4.12 1.15 -0.49
CA ALA A 108 -5.05 0.05 -0.34
C ALA A 108 -6.31 0.46 0.45
N GLY A 109 -6.21 1.45 1.34
CA GLY A 109 -7.33 1.98 2.12
C GLY A 109 -8.27 2.92 1.35
N LEU A 110 -7.86 3.35 0.15
CA LEU A 110 -8.69 4.19 -0.72
C LEU A 110 -9.66 3.34 -1.54
N ASN A 111 -10.84 3.91 -1.77
CA ASN A 111 -11.90 3.35 -2.59
C ASN A 111 -12.78 4.48 -3.16
N THR A 112 -13.66 4.13 -4.09
CA THR A 112 -14.54 5.09 -4.78
C THR A 112 -15.51 5.84 -3.87
N LYS A 113 -15.73 5.37 -2.63
CA LYS A 113 -16.64 6.03 -1.67
C LYS A 113 -15.93 7.05 -0.77
N ASN A 114 -14.61 6.94 -0.59
CA ASN A 114 -13.86 7.81 0.33
C ASN A 114 -12.83 8.71 -0.36
N ILE A 115 -12.53 8.48 -1.65
CA ILE A 115 -11.41 9.16 -2.32
C ILE A 115 -11.57 10.69 -2.37
N ASP A 116 -12.78 11.17 -2.64
CA ASP A 116 -13.08 12.61 -2.66
C ASP A 116 -12.92 13.23 -1.26
N TYR A 117 -13.41 12.54 -0.22
CA TYR A 117 -13.25 13.01 1.17
C TYR A 117 -11.77 13.12 1.55
N VAL A 118 -10.99 12.07 1.24
CA VAL A 118 -9.55 12.06 1.53
C VAL A 118 -8.81 13.14 0.74
N ALA A 119 -9.11 13.32 -0.54
CA ALA A 119 -8.48 14.34 -1.37
C ALA A 119 -8.78 15.76 -0.86
N ASN A 120 -10.03 16.05 -0.49
CA ASN A 120 -10.41 17.33 0.09
C ASN A 120 -9.68 17.60 1.41
N ALA A 121 -9.59 16.59 2.28
CA ALA A 121 -8.88 16.71 3.55
C ALA A 121 -7.37 16.94 3.34
N ILE A 122 -6.74 16.21 2.41
CA ILE A 122 -5.33 16.43 2.04
C ILE A 122 -5.15 17.86 1.50
N HIS A 123 -6.03 18.33 0.62
CA HIS A 123 -5.95 19.70 0.12
C HIS A 123 -6.07 20.74 1.25
N GLU A 124 -7.02 20.58 2.16
CA GLU A 124 -7.27 21.51 3.27
C GLU A 124 -6.06 21.65 4.21
N VAL A 125 -5.32 20.57 4.45
CA VAL A 125 -4.12 20.61 5.32
C VAL A 125 -2.84 20.97 4.57
N THR A 126 -2.84 20.96 3.23
CA THR A 126 -1.65 21.25 2.40
C THR A 126 -1.69 22.58 1.66
N LYS A 127 -2.82 23.28 1.61
CA LYS A 127 -2.96 24.58 0.94
C LYS A 127 -2.10 25.69 1.53
#